data_AF-A0A6P0X603-F1
#
_entry.id   AF-A0A6P0X603-F1
#
_cell.length_a   1.000
_cell.length_b   1.000
_cell.length_c   1.000
_cell.angle_alpha   90.00
_cell.angle_beta   90.00
_cell.angle_gamma   90.00
#
_symmetry.space_group_name_H-M   'P 1'
#
loop_
_entity.id
_entity.type
_entity.pdbx_description
1 polymer ?
#
loop_
_entity_poly.entity_id
_entity_poly.type
_entity_poly.pdbx_seq_one_letter_code
_entity_poly.pdbx_strand_id
1 'polypeptide(L)'
;ERVEYTLRLARILAALLPAGMDGSISTVPLSYKPWWKTDTARESVMSQGSLNLATVAAEMVRIREETGKLLHLDLEPEPDGLIENAAEVIDFFQDWLLPQGGAYLAKHQGISLDSAASLLREHLQICYDTCHFAVEYEEPASVFARLQAAEIGIGKIQLSAALQMQLPDNIPGRQLLRERLSPFAESTYLHQVIERHGDGSLSHYPDLVSALPYLEKTQATEWRTHFHVPIFIRDYQILQSTQKDIVSVLKLLREHAHCKHLEIETYTWGVLPAEMKLDILASIQREYEWVLSL
;
A
#
# COMPACT_ATOMS: atom_id res chain seq x y z
N GLU A 1 -9.37 10.00 18.03
CA GLU A 1 -8.26 9.04 18.19
C GLU A 1 -7.24 9.04 17.05
N ARG A 2 -7.50 8.51 15.84
CA ARG A 2 -6.43 8.34 14.83
C ARG A 2 -5.76 9.66 14.42
N VAL A 3 -6.53 10.74 14.21
CA VAL A 3 -5.98 12.09 13.97
C VAL A 3 -5.05 12.50 15.11
N GLU A 4 -5.50 12.42 16.37
CA GLU A 4 -4.69 12.81 17.54
C GLU A 4 -3.42 11.96 17.69
N TYR A 5 -3.49 10.68 17.35
CA TYR A 5 -2.32 9.80 17.28
C TYR A 5 -1.32 10.29 16.24
N THR A 6 -1.78 10.56 15.01
CA THR A 6 -0.91 11.03 13.91
C THR A 6 -0.31 12.41 14.20
N LEU A 7 -1.08 13.33 14.79
CA LEU A 7 -0.56 14.64 15.22
C LEU A 7 0.57 14.50 16.26
N ARG A 8 0.45 13.55 17.21
CA ARG A 8 1.53 13.26 18.16
C ARG A 8 2.75 12.68 17.45
N LEU A 9 2.57 11.75 16.51
CA LEU A 9 3.67 11.20 15.72
C LEU A 9 4.38 12.28 14.92
N ALA A 10 3.65 13.19 14.26
CA ALA A 10 4.23 14.29 13.49
C ALA A 10 5.13 15.18 14.36
N ARG A 11 4.70 15.51 15.60
CA ARG A 11 5.51 16.28 16.55
C ARG A 11 6.76 15.53 17.01
N ILE A 12 6.63 14.23 17.29
CA ILE A 12 7.76 13.39 17.70
C ILE A 12 8.77 13.30 16.54
N LEU A 13 8.30 13.01 15.33
CA LEU A 13 9.14 12.94 14.15
C LEU A 13 9.82 14.28 13.88
N ALA A 14 9.10 15.41 13.98
CA ALA A 14 9.68 16.74 13.85
C ALA A 14 10.84 16.98 14.84
N ALA A 15 10.75 16.47 16.07
CA ALA A 15 11.80 16.62 17.07
C ALA A 15 13.02 15.73 16.75
N LEU A 16 12.80 14.52 16.24
CA LEU A 16 13.86 13.53 15.96
C LEU A 16 14.52 13.70 14.59
N LEU A 17 13.81 14.27 13.61
CA LEU A 17 14.24 14.35 12.22
C LEU A 17 15.46 15.27 12.08
N PRO A 18 16.59 14.78 11.54
CA PRO A 18 17.76 15.61 11.30
C PRO A 18 17.50 16.72 10.26
N ALA A 19 18.31 17.78 10.32
CA ALA A 19 18.19 18.90 9.38
C ALA A 19 18.47 18.46 7.93
N GLY A 20 17.70 18.97 6.98
CA GLY A 20 17.86 18.69 5.56
C GLY A 20 17.22 17.38 5.05
N MET A 21 16.56 16.62 5.93
CA MET A 21 15.74 15.47 5.55
C MET A 21 14.26 15.80 5.68
N ASP A 22 13.45 15.25 4.79
CA ASP A 22 12.00 15.17 4.94
C ASP A 22 11.62 13.95 5.80
N GLY A 23 10.48 14.01 6.47
CA GLY A 23 9.99 12.95 7.34
C GLY A 23 8.68 12.35 6.83
N SER A 24 8.66 11.03 6.68
CA SER A 24 7.51 10.25 6.23
C SER A 24 6.78 9.59 7.41
N ILE A 25 5.45 9.52 7.34
CA ILE A 25 4.59 8.71 8.21
C ILE A 25 3.61 7.97 7.30
N SER A 26 3.51 6.65 7.34
CA SER A 26 2.48 5.90 6.61
C SER A 26 1.18 5.76 7.40
N THR A 27 0.05 5.65 6.70
CA THR A 27 -1.25 5.32 7.28
C THR A 27 -2.13 4.52 6.31
N VAL A 28 -2.95 3.63 6.86
CA VAL A 28 -3.94 2.81 6.17
C VAL A 28 -4.97 3.64 5.35
N PRO A 29 -5.64 3.05 4.34
CA PRO A 29 -6.41 3.77 3.32
C PRO A 29 -7.81 4.18 3.79
N LEU A 30 -7.86 5.14 4.72
CA LEU A 30 -9.07 5.70 5.35
C LEU A 30 -9.89 4.72 6.19
N SER A 31 -10.37 3.64 5.59
CA SER A 31 -11.21 2.62 6.22
C SER A 31 -11.27 1.35 5.36
N TYR A 32 -12.04 0.36 5.80
CA TYR A 32 -12.20 -0.94 5.16
C TYR A 32 -13.50 -1.01 4.36
N LYS A 33 -13.44 -1.20 3.03
CA LYS A 33 -14.60 -1.21 2.11
C LYS A 33 -15.74 -2.11 2.59
N PRO A 34 -15.49 -3.36 3.03
CA PRO A 34 -16.59 -4.25 3.43
C PRO A 34 -17.44 -3.75 4.59
N TRP A 35 -17.00 -2.78 5.40
CA TRP A 35 -17.83 -2.19 6.45
C TRP A 35 -18.92 -1.24 5.90
N TRP A 36 -18.74 -0.69 4.70
CA TRP A 36 -19.58 0.38 4.14
C TRP A 36 -20.50 -0.15 3.05
N LYS A 37 -21.69 -0.63 3.45
CA LYS A 37 -22.64 -1.32 2.57
C LYS A 37 -23.53 -0.42 1.72
N THR A 38 -23.57 0.88 2.00
CA THR A 38 -24.37 1.85 1.25
C THR A 38 -23.50 2.99 0.77
N ASP A 39 -23.85 3.57 -0.38
CA ASP A 39 -23.06 4.67 -0.97
C ASP A 39 -23.05 5.88 -0.04
N THR A 40 -24.18 6.24 0.57
CA THR A 40 -24.24 7.35 1.55
C THR A 40 -23.30 7.14 2.74
N ALA A 41 -23.16 5.91 3.23
CA ALA A 41 -22.24 5.63 4.34
C ALA A 41 -20.78 5.74 3.88
N ARG A 42 -20.48 5.27 2.66
CA ARG A 42 -19.15 5.40 2.05
C ARG A 42 -18.78 6.86 1.82
N GLU A 43 -19.66 7.64 1.19
CA GLU A 43 -19.49 9.07 0.94
C GLU A 43 -19.23 9.87 2.24
N SER A 44 -19.98 9.56 3.29
CA SER A 44 -19.79 10.18 4.62
C SER A 44 -18.37 9.95 5.16
N VAL A 45 -17.84 8.73 5.00
CA VAL A 45 -16.49 8.37 5.47
C VAL A 45 -15.41 8.99 4.60
N MET A 46 -15.60 9.04 3.28
CA MET A 46 -14.68 9.72 2.36
C MET A 46 -14.58 11.22 2.67
N SER A 47 -15.73 11.86 2.93
CA SER A 47 -15.81 13.26 3.35
C SER A 47 -15.10 13.48 4.69
N GLN A 48 -15.44 12.70 5.71
CA GLN A 48 -14.83 12.85 7.04
C GLN A 48 -13.33 12.52 7.02
N GLY A 49 -12.91 11.53 6.23
CA GLY A 49 -11.52 11.18 6.00
C GLY A 49 -10.74 12.36 5.40
N SER A 50 -11.30 13.02 4.39
CA SER A 50 -10.69 14.20 3.76
C SER A 50 -10.48 15.36 4.74
N LEU A 51 -11.46 15.63 5.60
CA LEU A 51 -11.35 16.67 6.64
C LEU A 51 -10.31 16.30 7.71
N ASN A 52 -10.25 15.02 8.09
CA ASN A 52 -9.27 14.51 9.06
C ASN A 52 -7.85 14.62 8.52
N LEU A 53 -7.63 14.27 7.24
CA LEU A 53 -6.33 14.42 6.58
C LEU A 53 -5.93 15.87 6.44
N ALA A 54 -6.85 16.76 6.06
CA ALA A 54 -6.58 18.20 6.00
C ALA A 54 -6.21 18.79 7.38
N THR A 55 -6.79 18.26 8.46
CA THR A 55 -6.40 18.62 9.84
C THR A 55 -4.97 18.22 10.15
N VAL A 56 -4.54 17.02 9.74
CA VAL A 56 -3.15 16.58 9.91
C VAL A 56 -2.20 17.39 9.05
N ALA A 57 -2.54 17.65 7.79
CA ALA A 57 -1.74 18.47 6.89
C ALA A 57 -1.55 19.88 7.46
N ALA A 58 -2.58 20.50 8.05
CA ALA A 58 -2.47 21.80 8.70
C ALA A 58 -1.41 21.83 9.81
N GLU A 59 -1.31 20.77 10.62
CA GLU A 59 -0.26 20.66 11.64
C GLU A 59 1.13 20.47 11.02
N MET A 60 1.26 19.69 9.94
CA MET A 60 2.53 19.52 9.24
C MET A 60 3.01 20.82 8.59
N VAL A 61 2.09 21.63 8.05
CA VAL A 61 2.38 22.99 7.57
C VAL A 61 2.93 23.85 8.71
N ARG A 62 2.25 23.87 9.86
CA ARG A 62 2.71 24.62 11.04
C ARG A 62 4.10 24.17 11.50
N ILE A 63 4.35 22.86 11.55
CA ILE A 63 5.67 22.30 11.90
C ILE A 63 6.74 22.81 10.92
N ARG A 64 6.44 22.83 9.62
CA ARG A 64 7.36 23.33 8.61
C ARG A 64 7.66 24.81 8.77
N GLU A 65 6.65 25.63 9.06
CA GLU A 65 6.82 27.06 9.30
C GLU A 65 7.70 27.32 10.54
N GLU A 66 7.52 26.54 11.60
CA GLU A 66 8.25 26.71 12.87
C GLU A 66 9.68 26.16 12.82
N THR A 67 9.91 25.09 12.05
CA THR A 67 11.16 24.31 12.13
C THR A 67 11.92 24.22 10.81
N GLY A 68 11.30 24.60 9.69
CA GLY A 68 11.80 24.38 8.33
C GLY A 68 11.72 22.93 7.86
N LYS A 69 11.25 21.98 8.68
CA LYS A 69 11.22 20.55 8.35
C LYS A 69 9.96 20.21 7.57
N LEU A 70 10.14 19.55 6.42
CA LEU A 70 9.03 19.00 5.65
C LEU A 70 8.66 17.64 6.21
N LEU A 71 7.41 17.48 6.65
CA LEU A 71 6.82 16.19 6.98
C LEU A 71 5.69 15.89 6.02
N HIS A 72 5.45 14.61 5.72
CA HIS A 72 4.31 14.19 4.93
C HIS A 72 3.68 12.92 5.54
N LEU A 73 2.39 12.76 5.28
CA LEU A 73 1.60 11.58 5.61
C LEU A 73 1.30 10.84 4.32
N ASP A 74 1.78 9.60 4.26
CA ASP A 74 1.69 8.71 3.12
C ASP A 74 0.51 7.76 3.30
N LEU A 75 -0.56 7.95 2.51
CA LEU A 75 -1.67 7.02 2.44
C LEU A 75 -1.22 5.74 1.75
N GLU A 76 -1.47 4.60 2.34
CA GLU A 76 -1.08 3.28 1.82
C GLU A 76 -2.31 2.59 1.23
N PRO A 77 -2.50 2.61 -0.11
CA PRO A 77 -3.55 1.82 -0.74
C PRO A 77 -3.33 0.34 -0.46
N GLU A 78 -4.39 -0.36 -0.12
CA GLU A 78 -4.37 -1.78 0.26
C GLU A 78 -5.63 -2.47 -0.28
N PRO A 79 -5.54 -3.74 -0.72
CA PRO A 79 -6.71 -4.55 -1.05
C PRO A 79 -7.83 -4.48 0.00
N ASP A 80 -9.08 -4.30 -0.45
CA ASP A 80 -10.26 -4.05 0.38
C ASP A 80 -10.25 -2.73 1.20
N GLY A 81 -9.19 -1.92 1.12
CA GLY A 81 -9.17 -0.55 1.62
C GLY A 81 -10.13 0.36 0.85
N LEU A 82 -10.66 1.43 1.47
CA LEU A 82 -11.50 2.42 0.75
C LEU A 82 -10.79 3.07 -0.44
N ILE A 83 -9.46 3.00 -0.45
CA ILE A 83 -8.58 3.33 -1.54
C ILE A 83 -7.66 2.12 -1.72
N GLU A 84 -7.86 1.31 -2.74
CA GLU A 84 -7.09 0.07 -2.95
C GLU A 84 -6.07 0.16 -4.08
N ASN A 85 -6.38 0.92 -5.13
CA ASN A 85 -5.59 0.98 -6.36
C ASN A 85 -5.38 2.43 -6.84
N ALA A 86 -4.56 2.63 -7.86
CA ALA A 86 -4.21 3.94 -8.36
C ALA A 86 -5.41 4.73 -8.93
N ALA A 87 -6.44 4.06 -9.44
CA ALA A 87 -7.65 4.75 -9.90
C ALA A 87 -8.36 5.40 -8.70
N GLU A 88 -8.60 4.62 -7.66
CA GLU A 88 -9.26 5.11 -6.45
C GLU A 88 -8.43 6.16 -5.70
N VAL A 89 -7.09 6.06 -5.73
CA VAL A 89 -6.21 7.12 -5.21
C VAL A 89 -6.49 8.44 -5.91
N ILE A 90 -6.52 8.41 -7.25
CA ILE A 90 -6.72 9.61 -8.07
C ILE A 90 -8.11 10.18 -7.84
N ASP A 91 -9.14 9.33 -7.87
CA ASP A 91 -10.53 9.71 -7.62
C ASP A 91 -10.69 10.31 -6.21
N PHE A 92 -10.06 9.72 -5.19
CA PHE A 92 -10.08 10.27 -3.84
C PHE A 92 -9.47 11.68 -3.78
N PHE A 93 -8.31 11.89 -4.41
CA PHE A 93 -7.67 13.20 -4.43
C PHE A 93 -8.55 14.23 -5.13
N GLN A 94 -9.09 13.89 -6.30
CA GLN A 94 -9.83 14.80 -7.17
C GLN A 94 -11.23 15.13 -6.64
N ASP A 95 -11.96 14.13 -6.13
CA ASP A 95 -13.37 14.28 -5.79
C ASP A 95 -13.61 14.60 -4.31
N TRP A 96 -12.64 14.27 -3.44
CA TRP A 96 -12.82 14.36 -1.99
C TRP A 96 -11.78 15.23 -1.30
N LEU A 97 -10.50 14.88 -1.40
CA LEU A 97 -9.44 15.52 -0.63
C LEU A 97 -9.21 16.97 -1.06
N LEU A 98 -8.98 17.22 -2.35
CA LEU A 98 -8.72 18.57 -2.84
C LEU A 98 -9.95 19.48 -2.72
N PRO A 99 -11.18 19.06 -3.08
CA PRO A 99 -12.35 19.92 -2.92
C PRO A 99 -12.70 20.20 -1.45
N GLN A 100 -12.81 19.16 -0.62
CA GLN A 100 -13.33 19.32 0.75
C GLN A 100 -12.21 19.63 1.75
N GLY A 101 -11.12 18.86 1.69
CA GLY A 101 -9.93 19.11 2.50
C GLY A 101 -9.25 20.43 2.12
N GLY A 102 -9.19 20.76 0.83
CA GLY A 102 -8.63 22.03 0.36
C GLY A 102 -9.45 23.24 0.81
N ALA A 103 -10.79 23.17 0.70
CA ALA A 103 -11.66 24.22 1.24
C ALA A 103 -11.53 24.36 2.76
N TYR A 104 -11.41 23.25 3.50
CA TYR A 104 -11.15 23.27 4.92
C TYR A 104 -9.83 23.99 5.23
N LEU A 105 -8.73 23.58 4.60
CA LEU A 105 -7.39 24.10 4.85
C LEU A 105 -7.29 25.60 4.47
N ALA A 106 -7.84 25.97 3.30
CA ALA A 106 -7.89 27.35 2.83
C ALA A 106 -8.56 28.28 3.86
N LYS A 107 -9.72 27.85 4.39
CA LYS A 107 -10.45 28.60 5.41
C LYS A 107 -9.67 28.72 6.73
N HIS A 108 -9.08 27.62 7.21
CA HIS A 108 -8.41 27.60 8.52
C HIS A 108 -7.07 28.33 8.53
N GLN A 109 -6.37 28.39 7.39
CA GLN A 109 -5.11 29.11 7.25
C GLN A 109 -5.25 30.51 6.63
N GLY A 110 -6.43 30.86 6.11
CA GLY A 110 -6.65 32.15 5.44
C GLY A 110 -5.89 32.28 4.12
N ILE A 111 -5.77 31.18 3.36
CA ILE A 111 -5.03 31.09 2.10
C ILE A 111 -5.96 30.81 0.92
N SER A 112 -5.44 30.92 -0.31
CA SER A 112 -6.19 30.58 -1.52
C SER A 112 -6.44 29.06 -1.64
N LEU A 113 -7.46 28.67 -2.40
CA LEU A 113 -7.74 27.25 -2.69
C LEU A 113 -6.56 26.58 -3.42
N ASP A 114 -5.90 27.28 -4.34
CA ASP A 114 -4.73 26.76 -5.07
C ASP A 114 -3.54 26.52 -4.12
N SER A 115 -3.31 27.45 -3.19
CA SER A 115 -2.29 27.29 -2.14
C SER A 115 -2.62 26.11 -1.23
N ALA A 116 -3.88 25.97 -0.81
CA ALA A 116 -4.32 24.85 0.01
C ALA A 116 -4.15 23.50 -0.72
N ALA A 117 -4.53 23.42 -1.99
CA ALA A 117 -4.34 22.23 -2.83
C ALA A 117 -2.86 21.86 -2.98
N SER A 118 -1.98 22.86 -3.13
CA SER A 118 -0.53 22.66 -3.19
C SER A 118 0.02 22.11 -1.87
N LEU A 119 -0.39 22.67 -0.73
CA LEU A 119 0.01 22.18 0.59
C LEU A 119 -0.52 20.77 0.87
N LEU A 120 -1.74 20.45 0.45
CA LEU A 120 -2.26 19.08 0.58
C LEU A 120 -1.44 18.08 -0.23
N ARG A 121 -1.09 18.37 -1.48
CA ARG A 121 -0.24 17.49 -2.29
C ARG A 121 1.17 17.34 -1.72
N GLU A 122 1.69 18.39 -1.10
CA GLU A 122 3.02 18.36 -0.52
C GLU A 122 3.06 17.53 0.78
N HIS A 123 2.04 17.65 1.62
CA HIS A 123 1.98 17.02 2.94
C HIS A 123 1.18 15.70 2.98
N LEU A 124 0.42 15.37 1.94
CA LEU A 124 -0.33 14.12 1.81
C LEU A 124 0.08 13.44 0.50
N GLN A 125 0.72 12.28 0.62
CA GLN A 125 1.33 11.55 -0.47
C GLN A 125 0.91 10.07 -0.38
N ILE A 126 1.53 9.21 -1.20
CA ILE A 126 1.25 7.78 -1.25
C ILE A 126 2.43 6.99 -0.68
N CYS A 127 2.09 6.04 0.21
CA CYS A 127 2.94 4.92 0.56
C CYS A 127 2.70 3.84 -0.49
N TYR A 128 3.63 3.69 -1.42
CA TYR A 128 3.52 2.69 -2.47
C TYR A 128 4.08 1.36 -1.95
N ASP A 129 3.20 0.47 -1.49
CA ASP A 129 3.57 -0.90 -1.11
C ASP A 129 3.58 -1.81 -2.35
N THR A 130 4.73 -2.44 -2.64
CA THR A 130 4.87 -3.27 -3.84
C THR A 130 4.06 -4.56 -3.79
N CYS A 131 3.72 -5.07 -2.61
CA CYS A 131 2.82 -6.20 -2.43
C CYS A 131 1.38 -5.81 -2.79
N HIS A 132 0.86 -4.73 -2.22
CA HIS A 132 -0.52 -4.27 -2.39
C HIS A 132 -0.85 -3.99 -3.85
N PHE A 133 -0.04 -3.17 -4.53
CA PHE A 133 -0.23 -2.86 -5.94
C PHE A 133 -0.08 -4.10 -6.83
N ALA A 134 0.80 -5.04 -6.46
CA ALA A 134 0.91 -6.29 -7.18
C ALA A 134 -0.34 -7.17 -6.98
N VAL A 135 -0.92 -7.24 -5.78
CA VAL A 135 -2.17 -8.00 -5.54
C VAL A 135 -3.32 -7.44 -6.37
N GLU A 136 -3.41 -6.12 -6.52
CA GLU A 136 -4.36 -5.40 -7.40
C GLU A 136 -4.04 -5.52 -8.91
N TYR A 137 -3.02 -6.30 -9.28
CA TYR A 137 -2.57 -6.50 -10.66
C TYR A 137 -2.13 -5.22 -11.38
N GLU A 138 -1.73 -4.17 -10.66
CA GLU A 138 -1.25 -2.94 -11.26
C GLU A 138 0.22 -3.04 -11.67
N GLU A 139 0.55 -2.47 -12.83
CA GLU A 139 1.91 -2.43 -13.35
C GLU A 139 2.62 -1.17 -12.81
N PRO A 140 3.81 -1.31 -12.18
CA PRO A 140 4.47 -0.19 -11.51
C PRO A 140 4.70 1.06 -12.36
N ALA A 141 5.18 0.93 -13.61
CA ALA A 141 5.47 2.09 -14.45
C ALA A 141 4.19 2.86 -14.82
N SER A 142 3.11 2.14 -15.11
CA SER A 142 1.78 2.70 -15.35
C SER A 142 1.25 3.45 -14.13
N VAL A 143 1.36 2.89 -12.93
CA VAL A 143 0.92 3.57 -11.70
C VAL A 143 1.73 4.85 -11.46
N PHE A 144 3.05 4.77 -11.54
CA PHE A 144 3.93 5.92 -11.32
C PHE A 144 3.61 7.05 -12.30
N ALA A 145 3.41 6.72 -13.59
CA ALA A 145 3.02 7.70 -14.61
C ALA A 145 1.65 8.33 -14.33
N ARG A 146 0.66 7.55 -13.89
CA ARG A 146 -0.70 8.04 -13.56
C ARG A 146 -0.70 8.95 -12.33
N LEU A 147 0.00 8.56 -11.26
CA LEU A 147 0.14 9.38 -10.06
C LEU A 147 0.88 10.69 -10.37
N GLN A 148 1.97 10.62 -11.15
CA GLN A 148 2.69 11.81 -11.60
C GLN A 148 1.80 12.75 -12.42
N ALA A 149 1.01 12.21 -13.37
CA ALA A 149 0.08 13.00 -14.18
C ALA A 149 -1.03 13.66 -13.35
N ALA A 150 -1.42 13.05 -12.22
CA ALA A 150 -2.36 13.61 -11.26
C ALA A 150 -1.72 14.55 -10.22
N GLU A 151 -0.39 14.77 -10.31
CA GLU A 151 0.41 15.54 -9.35
C GLU A 151 0.33 14.97 -7.92
N ILE A 152 0.25 13.64 -7.80
CA ILE A 152 0.24 12.92 -6.53
C ILE A 152 1.64 12.36 -6.27
N GLY A 153 2.24 12.76 -5.14
CA GLY A 153 3.57 12.30 -4.75
C GLY A 153 3.59 10.88 -4.18
N ILE A 154 4.71 10.19 -4.35
CA ILE A 154 5.02 8.94 -3.64
C ILE A 154 6.08 9.28 -2.58
N GLY A 155 5.67 9.42 -1.33
CA GLY A 155 6.56 9.86 -0.25
C GLY A 155 7.29 8.71 0.42
N LYS A 156 6.73 7.51 0.36
CA LYS A 156 7.34 6.26 0.84
C LYS A 156 7.09 5.12 -0.14
N ILE A 157 8.06 4.20 -0.24
CA ILE A 157 7.87 2.91 -0.91
C ILE A 157 8.18 1.79 0.08
N GLN A 158 7.25 0.86 0.25
CA GLN A 158 7.46 -0.38 0.98
C GLN A 158 7.81 -1.50 -0.01
N LEU A 159 8.98 -2.09 0.19
CA LEU A 159 9.50 -3.22 -0.57
C LEU A 159 9.03 -4.50 0.11
N SER A 160 7.96 -5.05 -0.42
CA SER A 160 7.23 -6.22 0.06
C SER A 160 6.78 -7.06 -1.14
N ALA A 161 6.60 -8.37 -0.94
CA ALA A 161 6.19 -9.26 -2.03
C ALA A 161 5.00 -10.11 -1.59
N ALA A 162 4.03 -10.27 -2.48
CA ALA A 162 2.87 -11.14 -2.33
C ALA A 162 3.19 -12.57 -2.79
N LEU A 163 2.27 -13.51 -2.56
CA LEU A 163 2.23 -14.79 -3.26
C LEU A 163 1.41 -14.70 -4.55
N GLN A 164 1.83 -15.40 -5.60
CA GLN A 164 1.13 -15.51 -6.88
C GLN A 164 1.22 -16.92 -7.45
N MET A 165 0.20 -17.32 -8.20
CA MET A 165 0.14 -18.63 -8.87
C MET A 165 -0.73 -18.59 -10.11
N GLN A 166 -0.27 -19.26 -11.17
CA GLN A 166 -1.11 -19.61 -12.30
C GLN A 166 -1.95 -20.84 -11.94
N LEU A 167 -3.24 -20.80 -12.27
CA LEU A 167 -4.17 -21.87 -11.98
C LEU A 167 -4.17 -22.88 -13.13
N PRO A 168 -3.80 -24.15 -12.91
CA PRO A 168 -3.82 -25.17 -13.94
C PRO A 168 -5.26 -25.57 -14.29
N ASP A 169 -5.49 -25.99 -15.53
CA ASP A 169 -6.82 -26.44 -15.98
C ASP A 169 -7.26 -27.79 -15.37
N ASN A 170 -6.33 -28.54 -14.79
CA ASN A 170 -6.59 -29.86 -14.24
C ASN A 170 -6.80 -29.84 -12.72
N ILE A 171 -7.77 -30.63 -12.25
CA ILE A 171 -8.12 -30.77 -10.82
C ILE A 171 -6.92 -31.19 -9.95
N PRO A 172 -6.08 -32.17 -10.31
CA PRO A 172 -4.93 -32.57 -9.48
C PRO A 172 -3.94 -31.43 -9.22
N GLY A 173 -3.67 -30.59 -10.23
CA GLY A 173 -2.81 -29.42 -10.07
C GLY A 173 -3.41 -28.37 -9.13
N ARG A 174 -4.73 -28.17 -9.18
CA ARG A 174 -5.44 -27.27 -8.26
C ARG A 174 -5.47 -27.79 -6.82
N GLN A 175 -5.58 -29.10 -6.64
CA GLN A 175 -5.46 -29.75 -5.33
C GLN A 175 -4.07 -29.54 -4.74
N LEU A 176 -3.03 -29.72 -5.54
CA LEU A 176 -1.65 -29.48 -5.11
C LEU A 176 -1.43 -28.01 -4.74
N LEU A 177 -1.99 -27.06 -5.50
CA LEU A 177 -1.95 -25.63 -5.12
C LEU A 177 -2.66 -25.38 -3.79
N ARG A 178 -3.84 -25.97 -3.56
CA ARG A 178 -4.55 -25.84 -2.28
C ARG A 178 -3.70 -26.33 -1.12
N GLU A 179 -3.08 -27.49 -1.26
CA GLU A 179 -2.19 -28.07 -0.23
C GLU A 179 -1.00 -27.15 0.08
N ARG A 180 -0.44 -26.49 -0.94
CA ARG A 180 0.70 -25.57 -0.77
C ARG A 180 0.31 -24.18 -0.26
N LEU A 181 -0.90 -23.72 -0.52
CA LEU A 181 -1.40 -22.44 -0.02
C LEU A 181 -1.94 -22.53 1.41
N SER A 182 -2.47 -23.69 1.81
CA SER A 182 -3.07 -23.88 3.14
C SER A 182 -2.16 -23.50 4.32
N PRO A 183 -0.84 -23.75 4.30
CA PRO A 183 0.07 -23.29 5.36
C PRO A 183 0.16 -21.76 5.53
N PHE A 184 -0.19 -20.98 4.50
CA PHE A 184 -0.23 -19.53 4.56
C PHE A 184 -1.58 -18.98 5.05
N ALA A 185 -2.60 -19.83 5.16
CA ALA A 185 -3.93 -19.46 5.62
C ALA A 185 -3.96 -19.44 7.17
N GLU A 186 -3.37 -18.40 7.74
CA GLU A 186 -3.26 -18.20 9.19
C GLU A 186 -4.26 -17.14 9.69
N SER A 187 -4.40 -16.97 11.01
CA SER A 187 -5.50 -16.22 11.63
C SER A 187 -5.15 -14.81 12.14
N THR A 188 -3.88 -14.42 12.06
CA THR A 188 -3.37 -13.16 12.63
C THR A 188 -3.61 -11.99 11.70
N TYR A 189 -3.37 -12.20 10.41
CA TYR A 189 -3.47 -11.19 9.36
C TYR A 189 -4.59 -11.54 8.36
N LEU A 190 -5.07 -10.52 7.65
CA LEU A 190 -5.93 -10.72 6.49
C LEU A 190 -5.06 -11.04 5.27
N HIS A 191 -5.42 -12.09 4.55
CA HIS A 191 -4.73 -12.52 3.34
C HIS A 191 -5.65 -12.34 2.15
N GLN A 192 -5.96 -11.09 1.80
CA GLN A 192 -6.84 -10.76 0.68
C GLN A 192 -6.36 -11.49 -0.58
N VAL A 193 -7.27 -12.15 -1.28
CA VAL A 193 -6.97 -12.88 -2.53
C VAL A 193 -7.70 -12.22 -3.67
N ILE A 194 -6.96 -11.82 -4.71
CA ILE A 194 -7.54 -11.31 -5.94
C ILE A 194 -7.24 -12.31 -7.06
N GLU A 195 -8.31 -12.82 -7.65
CA GLU A 195 -8.24 -13.71 -8.79
C GLU A 195 -8.47 -12.97 -10.11
N ARG A 196 -7.69 -13.30 -11.14
CA ARG A 196 -7.81 -12.74 -12.49
C ARG A 196 -8.32 -13.80 -13.47
N HIS A 197 -9.42 -13.48 -14.12
CA HIS A 197 -10.04 -14.32 -15.16
C HIS A 197 -9.36 -14.14 -16.52
N GLY A 198 -9.63 -15.06 -17.46
CA GLY A 198 -9.03 -15.02 -18.79
C GLY A 198 -9.42 -13.79 -19.63
N ASP A 199 -10.51 -13.11 -19.28
CA ASP A 199 -10.94 -11.84 -19.88
C ASP A 199 -10.34 -10.60 -19.20
N GLY A 200 -9.52 -10.80 -18.16
CA GLY A 200 -8.89 -9.74 -17.38
C GLY A 200 -9.73 -9.20 -16.21
N SER A 201 -10.98 -9.66 -16.03
CA SER A 201 -11.79 -9.28 -14.88
C SER A 201 -11.20 -9.81 -13.57
N LEU A 202 -11.43 -9.05 -12.48
CA LEU A 202 -10.95 -9.37 -11.14
C LEU A 202 -12.09 -9.80 -10.22
N SER A 203 -11.81 -10.71 -9.29
CA SER A 203 -12.73 -11.08 -8.21
C SER A 203 -11.96 -11.19 -6.90
N HIS A 204 -12.57 -10.71 -5.81
CA HIS A 204 -11.90 -10.52 -4.53
C HIS A 204 -12.45 -11.51 -3.51
N TYR A 205 -11.56 -12.05 -2.69
CA TYR A 205 -11.87 -12.75 -1.45
C TYR A 205 -11.22 -12.00 -0.29
N PRO A 206 -11.97 -11.78 0.81
CA PRO A 206 -11.47 -10.99 1.94
C PRO A 206 -10.33 -11.68 2.70
N ASP A 207 -10.17 -13.00 2.52
CA ASP A 207 -9.10 -13.76 3.15
C ASP A 207 -8.86 -15.10 2.44
N LEU A 208 -7.62 -15.60 2.48
CA LEU A 208 -7.19 -16.86 1.90
C LEU A 208 -7.98 -18.07 2.45
N VAL A 209 -8.28 -18.12 3.75
CA VAL A 209 -9.10 -19.19 4.35
C VAL A 209 -10.46 -19.28 3.67
N SER A 210 -11.05 -18.13 3.33
CA SER A 210 -12.34 -18.05 2.64
C SER A 210 -12.25 -18.34 1.14
N ALA A 211 -11.10 -18.08 0.52
CA ALA A 211 -10.85 -18.31 -0.90
C ALA A 211 -10.59 -19.79 -1.22
N LEU A 212 -9.78 -20.49 -0.41
CA LEU A 212 -9.32 -21.87 -0.67
C LEU A 212 -10.41 -22.88 -1.07
N PRO A 213 -11.63 -22.87 -0.49
CA PRO A 213 -12.73 -23.75 -0.92
C PRO A 213 -13.15 -23.59 -2.38
N TYR A 214 -12.87 -22.43 -3.00
CA TYR A 214 -13.24 -22.09 -4.38
C TYR A 214 -12.13 -22.35 -5.40
N LEU A 215 -10.90 -22.61 -4.97
CA LEU A 215 -9.73 -22.79 -5.85
C LEU A 215 -9.93 -23.83 -6.96
N GLU A 216 -10.62 -24.93 -6.66
CA GLU A 216 -10.92 -25.99 -7.65
C GLU A 216 -12.08 -25.66 -8.60
N LYS A 217 -12.91 -24.67 -8.25
CA LYS A 217 -14.16 -24.35 -8.95
C LYS A 217 -14.05 -23.09 -9.81
N THR A 218 -13.16 -22.17 -9.43
CA THR A 218 -12.98 -20.89 -10.13
C THR A 218 -12.52 -21.09 -11.58
N GLN A 219 -13.00 -20.23 -12.47
CA GLN A 219 -12.54 -20.13 -13.86
C GLN A 219 -11.37 -19.14 -14.00
N ALA A 220 -10.88 -18.60 -12.89
CA ALA A 220 -9.71 -17.74 -12.90
C ALA A 220 -8.47 -18.47 -13.43
N THR A 221 -7.54 -17.66 -13.95
CA THR A 221 -6.27 -18.09 -14.54
C THR A 221 -5.08 -17.81 -13.64
N GLU A 222 -5.16 -16.77 -12.80
CA GLU A 222 -4.13 -16.40 -11.84
C GLU A 222 -4.80 -15.99 -10.53
N TRP A 223 -4.17 -16.34 -9.41
CA TRP A 223 -4.46 -15.75 -8.12
C TRP A 223 -3.23 -14.99 -7.62
N ARG A 224 -3.47 -13.91 -6.89
CA ARG A 224 -2.49 -13.23 -6.04
C ARG A 224 -3.05 -13.10 -4.63
N THR A 225 -2.22 -13.36 -3.63
CA THR A 225 -2.62 -13.34 -2.23
C THR A 225 -1.70 -12.41 -1.46
N HIS A 226 -2.31 -11.44 -0.79
CA HIS A 226 -1.61 -10.55 0.13
C HIS A 226 -0.98 -11.38 1.25
N PHE A 227 0.35 -11.41 1.26
CA PHE A 227 1.17 -12.05 2.28
C PHE A 227 2.59 -11.55 2.07
N HIS A 228 3.16 -10.76 2.99
CA HIS A 228 4.51 -10.19 2.84
C HIS A 228 5.57 -11.29 3.00
N VAL A 229 5.85 -12.02 1.92
CA VAL A 229 6.86 -13.07 1.89
C VAL A 229 8.27 -12.50 1.72
N PRO A 230 9.33 -13.20 2.17
CA PRO A 230 10.71 -12.74 2.05
C PRO A 230 11.09 -12.26 0.65
N ILE A 231 11.52 -11.00 0.55
CA ILE A 231 11.68 -10.32 -0.75
C ILE A 231 12.79 -10.91 -1.63
N PHE A 232 13.75 -11.64 -1.07
CA PHE A 232 14.82 -12.30 -1.82
C PHE A 232 14.42 -13.68 -2.39
N ILE A 233 13.24 -14.21 -2.04
CA ILE A 233 12.76 -15.50 -2.53
C ILE A 233 11.73 -15.27 -3.63
N ARG A 234 12.03 -15.79 -4.82
CA ARG A 234 11.10 -15.76 -5.96
C ARG A 234 10.20 -17.00 -6.02
N ASP A 235 10.79 -18.17 -5.82
CA ASP A 235 10.15 -19.45 -6.09
C ASP A 235 9.85 -20.20 -4.78
N TYR A 236 8.57 -20.47 -4.56
CA TYR A 236 8.03 -21.22 -3.42
C TYR A 236 7.49 -22.57 -3.92
N GLN A 237 8.37 -23.33 -4.59
CA GLN A 237 8.04 -24.54 -5.33
C GLN A 237 7.10 -24.28 -6.51
N ILE A 238 5.81 -24.53 -6.34
CA ILE A 238 4.77 -24.31 -7.36
C ILE A 238 4.11 -22.93 -7.25
N LEU A 239 4.39 -22.21 -6.17
CA LEU A 239 3.98 -20.82 -5.96
C LEU A 239 5.16 -19.92 -6.31
N GLN A 240 4.87 -18.68 -6.68
CA GLN A 240 5.88 -17.65 -6.91
C GLN A 240 5.55 -16.42 -6.07
N SER A 241 6.52 -15.53 -5.90
CA SER A 241 6.26 -14.21 -5.31
C SER A 241 6.14 -13.13 -6.37
N THR A 242 5.58 -11.99 -5.99
CA THR A 242 5.57 -10.76 -6.82
C THR A 242 6.89 -9.98 -6.74
N GLN A 243 8.00 -10.63 -6.36
CA GLN A 243 9.35 -10.02 -6.29
C GLN A 243 9.73 -9.23 -7.55
N LYS A 244 9.25 -9.65 -8.73
CA LYS A 244 9.51 -8.94 -10.00
C LYS A 244 9.07 -7.47 -9.94
N ASP A 245 8.01 -7.17 -9.20
CA ASP A 245 7.43 -5.82 -9.08
C ASP A 245 8.36 -4.92 -8.26
N ILE A 246 9.01 -5.45 -7.21
CA ILE A 246 10.09 -4.77 -6.49
C ILE A 246 11.24 -4.41 -7.44
N VAL A 247 11.68 -5.36 -8.26
CA VAL A 247 12.78 -5.13 -9.21
C VAL A 247 12.41 -4.04 -10.23
N SER A 248 11.16 -4.02 -10.70
CA SER A 248 10.67 -2.96 -11.59
C SER A 248 10.67 -1.60 -10.90
N VAL A 249 10.17 -1.50 -9.67
CA VAL A 249 10.15 -0.26 -8.89
C VAL A 249 11.56 0.27 -8.63
N LEU A 250 12.50 -0.59 -8.22
CA LEU A 250 13.90 -0.18 -8.00
C LEU A 250 14.59 0.28 -9.29
N LYS A 251 14.20 -0.25 -10.46
CA LYS A 251 14.67 0.28 -11.76
C LYS A 251 14.09 1.67 -12.04
N LEU A 252 12.78 1.85 -11.86
CA LEU A 252 12.12 3.15 -12.04
C LEU A 252 12.74 4.23 -11.14
N LEU A 253 13.07 3.90 -9.89
CA LEU A 253 13.71 4.82 -8.95
C LEU A 253 15.13 5.25 -9.36
N ARG A 254 15.86 4.39 -10.08
CA ARG A 254 17.18 4.75 -10.62
C ARG A 254 17.09 5.71 -11.79
N GLU A 255 16.05 5.57 -12.61
CA GLU A 255 15.79 6.44 -13.76
C GLU A 255 15.23 7.79 -13.31
N HIS A 256 14.44 7.79 -12.24
CA HIS A 256 13.77 8.95 -11.70
C HIS A 256 13.72 8.91 -10.17
N ALA A 257 14.31 9.93 -9.52
CA ALA A 257 14.36 10.02 -8.07
C ALA A 257 13.00 10.43 -7.46
N HIS A 258 11.98 9.57 -7.62
CA HIS A 258 10.60 9.81 -7.20
C HIS A 258 10.40 9.75 -5.69
N CYS A 259 11.21 8.97 -4.97
CA CYS A 259 11.07 8.74 -3.54
C CYS A 259 12.44 8.51 -2.89
N LYS A 260 12.62 8.99 -1.66
CA LYS A 260 13.85 8.81 -0.87
C LYS A 260 13.70 7.83 0.29
N HIS A 261 12.46 7.51 0.68
CA HIS A 261 12.16 6.64 1.82
C HIS A 261 11.77 5.27 1.31
N LEU A 262 12.71 4.32 1.37
CA LEU A 262 12.47 2.91 1.09
C LEU A 262 12.45 2.14 2.41
N GLU A 263 11.43 1.33 2.59
CA GLU A 263 11.25 0.47 3.76
C GLU A 263 11.17 -0.98 3.28
N ILE A 264 11.94 -1.90 3.86
CA ILE A 264 11.75 -3.34 3.62
C ILE A 264 10.74 -3.84 4.65
N GLU A 265 9.60 -4.35 4.20
CA GLU A 265 8.50 -4.70 5.08
C GLU A 265 8.14 -6.18 5.02
N THR A 266 9.00 -7.02 5.61
CA THR A 266 8.69 -8.44 5.82
C THR A 266 8.39 -8.68 7.30
N TYR A 267 7.10 -8.73 7.67
CA TYR A 267 6.66 -8.99 9.05
C TYR A 267 6.26 -10.46 9.29
N THR A 268 6.21 -11.28 8.25
CA THR A 268 5.62 -12.63 8.33
C THR A 268 6.59 -13.71 8.82
N TRP A 269 7.82 -13.37 9.23
CA TRP A 269 8.83 -14.34 9.70
C TRP A 269 8.29 -15.33 10.75
N GLY A 270 7.43 -14.84 11.65
CA GLY A 270 6.80 -15.65 12.68
C GLY A 270 5.73 -16.62 12.18
N VAL A 271 5.09 -16.31 11.05
CA VAL A 271 3.92 -17.03 10.51
C VAL A 271 4.20 -17.75 9.18
N LEU A 272 5.40 -17.61 8.60
CA LEU A 272 5.83 -18.42 7.47
C LEU A 272 5.77 -19.94 7.77
N PRO A 273 5.65 -20.80 6.75
CA PRO A 273 5.84 -22.24 6.90
C PRO A 273 7.17 -22.56 7.58
N ALA A 274 7.21 -23.58 8.44
CA ALA A 274 8.36 -23.86 9.31
C ALA A 274 9.67 -24.08 8.54
N GLU A 275 9.59 -24.72 7.38
CA GLU A 275 10.69 -24.97 6.47
C GLU A 275 11.27 -23.70 5.81
N MET A 276 10.55 -22.58 5.87
CA MET A 276 10.95 -21.28 5.30
C MET A 276 11.48 -20.32 6.36
N LYS A 277 11.37 -20.66 7.65
CA LYS A 277 11.84 -19.81 8.74
C LYS A 277 13.36 -19.86 8.81
N LEU A 278 13.98 -18.70 8.67
CA LEU A 278 15.36 -18.45 9.04
C LEU A 278 15.38 -17.68 10.37
N ASP A 279 16.56 -17.61 10.98
CA ASP A 279 16.79 -16.67 12.08
C ASP A 279 16.49 -15.23 11.62
N ILE A 280 15.80 -14.45 12.46
CA ILE A 280 15.31 -13.11 12.09
C ILE A 280 16.43 -12.15 11.70
N LEU A 281 17.61 -12.24 12.33
CA LEU A 281 18.73 -11.36 12.00
C LEU A 281 19.32 -11.74 10.64
N ALA A 282 19.51 -13.04 10.38
CA ALA A 282 19.96 -13.53 9.09
C ALA A 282 18.99 -13.17 7.95
N SER A 283 17.69 -13.25 8.24
CA SER A 283 16.61 -12.83 7.36
C SER A 283 16.69 -11.36 6.98
N ILE A 284 16.71 -10.47 7.97
CA ILE A 284 16.81 -9.01 7.74
C ILE A 284 18.06 -8.67 6.96
N GLN A 285 19.22 -9.21 7.35
CA GLN A 285 20.49 -8.97 6.65
C GLN A 285 20.38 -9.34 5.17
N ARG A 286 19.81 -10.51 4.86
CA ARG A 286 19.69 -11.01 3.50
C ARG A 286 18.76 -10.17 2.63
N GLU A 287 17.69 -9.63 3.20
CA GLU A 287 16.81 -8.69 2.48
C GLU A 287 17.54 -7.41 2.11
N TYR A 288 18.27 -6.82 3.07
CA TYR A 288 19.10 -5.64 2.82
C TYR A 288 20.16 -5.90 1.73
N GLU A 289 20.91 -6.98 1.85
CA GLU A 289 21.93 -7.36 0.87
C GLU A 289 21.34 -7.57 -0.53
N TRP A 290 20.14 -8.17 -0.61
CA TRP A 290 19.45 -8.38 -1.87
C TRP A 290 19.03 -7.05 -2.51
N VAL A 291 18.42 -6.13 -1.77
CA VAL A 291 18.03 -4.80 -2.29
C VAL A 291 19.25 -4.02 -2.77
N LEU A 292 20.35 -4.03 -2.00
CA LEU A 292 21.59 -3.34 -2.36
C LEU A 292 22.30 -3.93 -3.60
N SER A 293 21.94 -5.15 -4.00
CA SER A 293 22.54 -5.83 -5.15
C SER A 293 21.86 -5.52 -6.50
N LEU A 294 20.69 -4.87 -6.50
CA LEU A 294 19.85 -4.63 -7.67
C LEU A 294 20.14 -3.32 -8.40
#